data_AF-A0A9P6KUE0-F1
#
_entry.id   AF-A0A9P6KUE0-F1
#
_cell.length_a   1.000
_cell.length_b   1.000
_cell.length_c   1.000
_cell.angle_alpha   90.00
_cell.angle_beta   90.00
_cell.angle_gamma   90.00
#
_symmetry.space_group_name_H-M   'P 1'
#
loop_
_entity.id
_entity.type
_entity.pdbx_description
1 polymer ?
#
loop_
_entity_poly.entity_id
_entity_poly.type
_entity_poly.pdbx_seq_one_letter_code
_entity_poly.pdbx_strand_id
1 'polypeptide(L)'
;MSKLGAGVKALINASHARPGPVPAPRQIQSIYKKIEEEATAHKLGRPSWLALSTATTMTMNSPESMVALYKSASENQPEKDAVEIAELMREVGLKCIGFNGVPRTINMLNAFRAELPSSVVASLNTKPSRLPTQSNVDSINSRGRALWNSIYRPLAAKLENKLADAHPDLPVFIISSEYGALFSDPERSTGADIGRVTTSLCAISCLRAQQGVGPQVLSHVFGLRKAWDDGSWKSEPEAGEEEGIKWLVSDEGCIWALEKVDEVVEALGGASGSTFAPVKAKL
;
A
#
# COMPACT_ATOMS: atom_id res chain seq x y z
N MET A 1 16.11 -15.91 30.06
CA MET A 1 16.35 -15.30 28.72
C MET A 1 17.76 -15.68 28.28
N SER A 2 17.91 -16.32 27.13
CA SER A 2 19.23 -16.57 26.53
C SER A 2 19.88 -15.23 26.16
N LYS A 3 21.15 -15.01 26.53
CA LYS A 3 21.90 -13.81 26.11
C LYS A 3 22.58 -14.09 24.77
N LEU A 4 22.34 -13.24 23.78
CA LEU A 4 23.05 -13.30 22.50
C LEU A 4 24.52 -12.91 22.70
N GLY A 5 25.44 -13.72 22.15
CA GLY A 5 26.87 -13.39 22.10
C GLY A 5 27.14 -12.16 21.22
N ALA A 6 28.26 -11.49 21.47
CA ALA A 6 28.63 -10.26 20.76
C ALA A 6 28.73 -10.44 19.24
N GLY A 7 29.25 -11.58 18.77
CA GLY A 7 29.37 -11.88 17.34
C GLY A 7 28.02 -11.94 16.62
N VAL A 8 27.00 -12.53 17.25
CA VAL A 8 25.63 -12.59 16.68
C VAL A 8 25.03 -11.18 16.59
N LYS A 9 25.20 -10.36 17.63
CA LYS A 9 24.73 -8.97 17.61
C LYS A 9 25.43 -8.15 16.51
N ALA A 10 26.72 -8.37 16.31
CA ALA A 10 27.48 -7.69 15.27
C ALA A 10 26.99 -8.07 13.86
N LEU A 11 26.72 -9.36 13.62
CA LEU A 11 26.21 -9.82 12.32
C LEU A 11 24.80 -9.31 12.02
N ILE A 12 23.89 -9.30 13.01
CA ILE A 12 22.55 -8.72 12.85
C ILE A 12 22.63 -7.24 12.46
N ASN A 13 23.58 -6.50 13.04
CA ASN A 13 23.72 -5.07 12.81
C ASN A 13 24.74 -4.72 11.71
N ALA A 14 25.22 -5.71 10.95
CA ALA A 14 26.23 -5.47 9.94
C ALA A 14 25.68 -4.57 8.83
N SER A 15 26.50 -3.64 8.33
CA SER A 15 26.06 -2.64 7.35
C SER A 15 25.49 -3.26 6.06
N HIS A 16 26.02 -4.41 5.63
CA HIS A 16 25.53 -5.12 4.45
C HIS A 16 24.16 -5.78 4.68
N ALA A 17 23.78 -6.08 5.93
CA ALA A 17 22.48 -6.62 6.29
C ALA A 17 21.39 -5.54 6.31
N ARG A 18 21.77 -4.25 6.27
CA ARG A 18 20.88 -3.09 6.23
C ARG A 18 19.74 -3.21 7.27
N PRO A 19 20.07 -3.33 8.57
CA PRO A 19 19.10 -3.62 9.62
C PRO A 19 18.12 -2.48 9.90
N GLY A 20 18.49 -1.25 9.51
CA GLY A 20 17.76 -0.03 9.83
C GLY A 20 16.90 0.50 8.67
N PRO A 21 16.01 1.46 8.98
CA PRO A 21 15.25 2.18 7.96
C PRO A 21 16.13 3.08 7.09
N VAL A 22 15.54 3.53 5.99
CA VAL A 22 16.10 4.60 5.15
C VAL A 22 15.73 5.97 5.76
N PRO A 23 16.68 6.92 5.84
CA PRO A 23 16.39 8.28 6.32
C PRO A 23 15.60 9.09 5.28
N ALA A 24 14.88 10.11 5.73
CA ALA A 24 14.19 11.02 4.81
C ALA A 24 15.18 11.93 4.06
N PRO A 25 15.15 11.98 2.72
CA PRO A 25 15.93 12.95 1.97
C PRO A 25 15.27 14.34 2.07
N ARG A 26 16.07 15.40 1.98
CA ARG A 26 15.61 16.79 2.19
C ARG A 26 14.47 17.20 1.25
N GLN A 27 14.46 16.68 0.03
CA GLN A 27 13.50 17.00 -1.02
C GLN A 27 12.23 16.14 -0.99
N ILE A 28 12.05 15.22 -0.04
CA ILE A 28 10.94 14.27 -0.10
C ILE A 28 9.57 14.97 -0.02
N GLN A 29 9.46 16.04 0.78
CA GLN A 29 8.21 16.81 0.90
C GLN A 29 7.80 17.43 -0.43
N SER A 30 8.75 18.01 -1.18
CA SER A 30 8.44 18.58 -2.50
C SER A 30 7.98 17.53 -3.51
N ILE A 31 8.46 16.29 -3.40
CA ILE A 31 8.03 15.19 -4.27
C ILE A 31 6.59 14.81 -3.95
N TYR A 32 6.24 14.62 -2.67
CA TYR A 32 4.85 14.34 -2.29
C TYR A 32 3.89 15.45 -2.69
N LYS A 33 4.29 16.72 -2.49
CA LYS A 33 3.49 17.87 -2.92
C LYS A 33 3.28 17.90 -4.43
N LYS A 34 4.32 17.63 -5.22
CA LYS A 34 4.21 17.51 -6.69
C LYS A 34 3.22 16.40 -7.08
N ILE A 35 3.28 15.24 -6.42
CA ILE A 35 2.35 14.12 -6.67
C ILE A 35 0.90 14.54 -6.35
N GLU A 36 0.68 15.23 -5.23
CA GLU A 36 -0.63 15.77 -4.85
C GLU A 36 -1.16 16.80 -5.87
N GLU A 37 -0.31 17.74 -6.30
CA GLU A 37 -0.66 18.78 -7.28
C GLU A 37 -1.05 18.17 -8.63
N GLU A 38 -0.25 17.22 -9.14
CA GLU A 38 -0.55 16.51 -10.40
C GLU A 38 -1.84 15.69 -10.30
N ALA A 39 -2.02 14.93 -9.21
CA ALA A 39 -3.22 14.14 -8.98
C ALA A 39 -4.48 15.03 -8.93
N THR A 40 -4.40 16.15 -8.20
CA THR A 40 -5.50 17.12 -8.07
C THR A 40 -5.81 17.78 -9.40
N ALA A 41 -4.80 18.13 -10.21
CA ALA A 41 -5.00 18.67 -11.55
C ALA A 41 -5.74 17.69 -12.49
N HIS A 42 -5.57 16.39 -12.25
CA HIS A 42 -6.32 15.33 -12.91
C HIS A 42 -7.62 14.92 -12.20
N LYS A 43 -8.10 15.71 -11.23
CA LYS A 43 -9.34 15.45 -10.47
C LYS A 43 -9.34 14.13 -9.67
N LEU A 44 -8.16 13.63 -9.30
CA LEU A 44 -8.04 12.55 -8.33
C LEU A 44 -8.18 13.10 -6.92
N GLY A 45 -8.84 12.32 -6.06
CA GLY A 45 -9.01 12.64 -4.66
C GLY A 45 -7.81 12.23 -3.82
N ARG A 46 -7.80 12.71 -2.57
CA ARG A 46 -6.74 12.48 -1.58
C ARG A 46 -6.38 11.00 -1.39
N PRO A 47 -7.34 10.06 -1.23
CA PRO A 47 -7.05 8.64 -1.10
C PRO A 47 -6.12 8.09 -2.18
N SER A 48 -6.33 8.46 -3.44
CA SER A 48 -5.58 7.92 -4.58
C SER A 48 -4.08 8.23 -4.48
N TRP A 49 -3.72 9.51 -4.40
CA TRP A 49 -2.31 9.91 -4.39
C TRP A 49 -1.63 9.63 -3.04
N LEU A 50 -2.38 9.71 -1.94
CA LEU A 50 -1.85 9.48 -0.61
C LEU A 50 -1.55 7.99 -0.40
N ALA A 51 -2.39 7.08 -0.90
CA ALA A 51 -2.10 5.65 -0.82
C ALA A 51 -0.93 5.24 -1.71
N LEU A 52 -0.83 5.78 -2.92
CA LEU A 52 0.32 5.56 -3.80
C LEU A 52 1.63 5.96 -3.09
N SER A 53 1.66 7.18 -2.55
CA SER A 53 2.82 7.72 -1.84
C SER A 53 3.12 6.92 -0.56
N THR A 54 2.09 6.55 0.20
CA THR A 54 2.22 5.78 1.43
C THR A 54 2.76 4.37 1.17
N ALA A 55 2.16 3.62 0.25
CA ALA A 55 2.56 2.25 -0.07
C ALA A 55 3.99 2.17 -0.62
N THR A 56 4.39 3.15 -1.45
CA THR A 56 5.77 3.27 -1.93
C THR A 56 6.74 3.51 -0.77
N THR A 57 6.43 4.46 0.11
CA THR A 57 7.28 4.84 1.25
C THR A 57 7.39 3.71 2.29
N MET A 58 6.29 3.01 2.55
CA MET A 58 6.23 1.80 3.37
C MET A 58 7.18 0.73 2.84
N THR A 59 7.14 0.48 1.52
CA THR A 59 7.98 -0.53 0.87
C THR A 59 9.46 -0.16 0.95
N MET A 60 9.78 1.12 0.79
CA MET A 60 11.13 1.66 0.93
C MET A 60 11.64 1.69 2.38
N ASN A 61 10.78 1.39 3.38
CA ASN A 61 11.11 1.35 4.81
C ASN A 61 11.74 2.67 5.30
N SER A 62 11.07 3.81 5.01
CA SER A 62 11.48 5.16 5.42
C SER A 62 10.44 5.83 6.34
N PRO A 63 10.51 5.62 7.68
CA PRO A 63 9.55 6.19 8.62
C PRO A 63 9.51 7.71 8.64
N GLU A 64 10.67 8.37 8.60
CA GLU A 64 10.75 9.83 8.60
C GLU A 64 10.06 10.43 7.36
N SER A 65 10.18 9.77 6.20
CA SER A 65 9.49 10.19 4.98
C SER A 65 7.99 9.98 5.08
N MET A 66 7.53 8.92 5.76
CA MET A 66 6.11 8.69 6.02
C MET A 66 5.52 9.79 6.92
N VAL A 67 6.28 10.26 7.92
CA VAL A 67 5.90 11.41 8.74
C VAL A 67 5.90 12.71 7.93
N ALA A 68 6.87 12.88 7.04
CA ALA A 68 6.91 14.04 6.13
C ALA A 68 5.70 14.07 5.18
N LEU A 69 5.28 12.91 4.66
CA LEU A 69 4.07 12.74 3.84
C LEU A 69 2.81 13.13 4.63
N TYR A 70 2.68 12.61 5.85
CA TYR A 70 1.56 12.96 6.73
C TYR A 70 1.48 14.47 6.96
N LYS A 71 2.60 15.09 7.34
CA LYS A 71 2.67 16.55 7.59
C LYS A 71 2.26 17.35 6.36
N SER A 72 2.68 16.93 5.16
CA SER A 72 2.28 17.57 3.90
C SER A 72 0.77 17.44 3.66
N ALA A 73 0.23 16.22 3.81
CA ALA A 73 -1.18 15.95 3.54
C ALA A 73 -2.12 16.59 4.57
N SER A 74 -1.69 16.74 5.82
CA SER A 74 -2.48 17.32 6.91
C SER A 74 -2.23 18.82 7.13
N GLU A 75 -1.34 19.44 6.33
CA GLU A 75 -1.01 20.84 6.51
C GLU A 75 -2.26 21.71 6.32
N ASN A 76 -2.53 22.60 7.29
CA ASN A 76 -3.71 23.47 7.31
C ASN A 76 -5.07 22.75 7.31
N GLN A 77 -5.10 21.43 7.55
CA GLN A 77 -6.34 20.68 7.66
C GLN A 77 -6.90 20.75 9.09
N PRO A 78 -8.23 20.70 9.27
CA PRO A 78 -8.83 20.50 10.59
C PRO A 78 -8.32 19.22 11.26
N GLU A 79 -8.33 19.17 12.59
CA GLU A 79 -7.84 17.99 13.34
C GLU A 79 -8.57 16.70 12.93
N LYS A 80 -9.88 16.79 12.64
CA LYS A 80 -10.68 15.67 12.15
C LYS A 80 -10.06 15.07 10.87
N ASP A 81 -9.78 15.89 9.87
CA ASP A 81 -9.18 15.47 8.60
C ASP A 81 -7.75 14.95 8.81
N ALA A 82 -6.99 15.53 9.75
CA ALA A 82 -5.68 15.04 10.12
C ALA A 82 -5.73 13.63 10.75
N VAL A 83 -6.81 13.29 11.47
CA VAL A 83 -7.07 11.93 11.97
C VAL A 83 -7.43 10.99 10.83
N GLU A 84 -8.31 11.41 9.91
CA GLU A 84 -8.73 10.61 8.75
C GLU A 84 -7.55 10.29 7.82
N ILE A 85 -6.65 11.26 7.59
CA ILE A 85 -5.39 11.05 6.86
C ILE A 85 -4.53 9.99 7.56
N ALA A 86 -4.35 10.08 8.87
CA ALA A 86 -3.57 9.11 9.63
C ALA A 86 -4.19 7.70 9.58
N GLU A 87 -5.51 7.59 9.68
CA GLU A 87 -6.24 6.32 9.52
C GLU A 87 -6.07 5.72 8.13
N LEU A 88 -6.20 6.53 7.07
CA LEU A 88 -5.97 6.09 5.70
C LEU A 88 -4.54 5.55 5.51
N MET A 89 -3.54 6.32 5.95
CA MET A 89 -2.13 5.90 5.85
C MET A 89 -1.85 4.62 6.64
N ARG A 90 -2.47 4.44 7.82
CA ARG A 90 -2.38 3.21 8.61
C ARG A 90 -3.04 2.02 7.92
N GLU A 91 -4.20 2.22 7.30
CA GLU A 91 -4.91 1.17 6.55
C GLU A 91 -4.12 0.74 5.31
N VAL A 92 -3.59 1.71 4.53
CA VAL A 92 -2.68 1.42 3.41
C VAL A 92 -1.45 0.65 3.90
N GLY A 93 -0.85 1.10 5.01
CA GLY A 93 0.31 0.44 5.60
C GLY A 93 0.02 -0.99 6.08
N LEU A 94 -1.17 -1.27 6.58
CA LEU A 94 -1.61 -2.62 6.92
C LEU A 94 -1.74 -3.48 5.64
N LYS A 95 -2.41 -2.97 4.61
CA LYS A 95 -2.58 -3.71 3.33
C LYS A 95 -1.25 -3.96 2.62
N CYS A 96 -0.21 -3.16 2.86
CA CYS A 96 1.14 -3.44 2.36
C CYS A 96 1.70 -4.81 2.79
N ILE A 97 1.18 -5.44 3.87
CA ILE A 97 1.61 -6.77 4.35
C ILE A 97 1.58 -7.80 3.22
N GLY A 98 0.54 -7.80 2.39
CA GLY A 98 0.37 -8.77 1.31
C GLY A 98 1.39 -8.61 0.17
N PHE A 99 2.19 -7.55 0.19
CA PHE A 99 3.19 -7.28 -0.85
C PHE A 99 4.62 -7.24 -0.28
N ASN A 100 4.87 -6.43 0.77
CA ASN A 100 6.22 -6.20 1.31
C ASN A 100 6.53 -6.91 2.65
N GLY A 101 5.54 -7.63 3.20
CA GLY A 101 5.71 -8.48 4.37
C GLY A 101 5.57 -7.79 5.74
N VAL A 102 5.17 -8.60 6.72
CA VAL A 102 4.85 -8.17 8.09
C VAL A 102 5.96 -7.36 8.80
N PRO A 103 7.26 -7.74 8.74
CA PRO A 103 8.29 -7.03 9.52
C PRO A 103 8.43 -5.55 9.17
N ARG A 104 8.38 -5.19 7.87
CA ARG A 104 8.45 -3.78 7.44
C ARG A 104 7.21 -3.01 7.88
N THR A 105 6.02 -3.61 7.73
CA THR A 105 4.77 -3.01 8.22
C THR A 105 4.82 -2.73 9.72
N ILE A 106 5.30 -3.67 10.54
CA ILE A 106 5.44 -3.47 11.99
C ILE A 106 6.34 -2.27 12.29
N ASN A 107 7.53 -2.23 11.69
CA ASN A 107 8.49 -1.15 11.92
C ASN A 107 7.91 0.21 11.51
N MET A 108 7.35 0.29 10.31
CA MET A 108 6.82 1.53 9.75
C MET A 108 5.61 2.06 10.53
N LEU A 109 4.62 1.21 10.82
CA LEU A 109 3.40 1.66 11.53
C LEU A 109 3.70 2.08 12.98
N ASN A 110 4.62 1.40 13.66
CA ASN A 110 5.03 1.77 15.01
C ASN A 110 5.77 3.10 15.03
N ALA A 111 6.75 3.28 14.14
CA ALA A 111 7.50 4.53 14.03
C ALA A 111 6.60 5.68 13.60
N PHE A 112 5.70 5.46 12.63
CA PHE A 112 4.72 6.46 12.21
C PHE A 112 3.83 6.91 13.36
N ARG A 113 3.22 5.97 14.09
CA ARG A 113 2.35 6.28 15.24
C ARG A 113 3.08 7.06 16.33
N ALA A 114 4.37 6.78 16.57
CA ALA A 114 5.16 7.44 17.60
C ALA A 114 5.41 8.93 17.31
N GLU A 115 5.38 9.32 16.04
CA GLU A 115 5.70 10.68 15.57
C GLU A 115 4.45 11.53 15.26
N LEU A 116 3.25 10.94 15.35
CA LEU A 116 1.98 11.67 15.17
C LEU A 116 1.70 12.61 16.34
N PRO A 117 1.01 13.76 16.11
CA PRO A 117 0.55 14.63 17.18
C PRO A 117 -0.28 13.88 18.23
N SER A 118 -0.13 14.24 19.51
CA SER A 118 -0.80 13.53 20.61
C SER A 118 -2.33 13.57 20.52
N SER A 119 -2.92 14.68 20.05
CA SER A 119 -4.37 14.79 19.82
C SER A 119 -4.86 13.84 18.73
N VAL A 120 -4.09 13.69 17.65
CA VAL A 120 -4.36 12.75 16.56
C VAL A 120 -4.28 11.32 17.10
N VAL A 121 -3.20 10.96 17.81
CA VAL A 121 -3.01 9.63 18.40
C VAL A 121 -4.14 9.24 19.35
N ALA A 122 -4.64 10.18 20.15
CA ALA A 122 -5.76 9.96 21.06
C ALA A 122 -7.09 9.67 20.34
N SER A 123 -7.24 10.16 19.10
CA SER A 123 -8.46 10.05 18.29
C SER A 123 -8.44 8.88 17.30
N LEU A 124 -7.29 8.19 17.17
CA LEU A 124 -7.14 7.04 16.30
C LEU A 124 -8.04 5.85 16.72
N ASN A 125 -8.53 5.11 15.73
CA ASN A 125 -9.22 3.84 15.93
C ASN A 125 -8.29 2.81 16.59
N THR A 126 -8.82 2.19 17.65
CA THR A 126 -8.16 1.16 18.46
C THR A 126 -8.90 -0.19 18.44
N LYS A 127 -10.05 -0.27 17.75
CA LYS A 127 -10.88 -1.48 17.70
C LYS A 127 -10.48 -2.38 16.52
N PRO A 128 -10.14 -3.66 16.73
CA PRO A 128 -9.87 -4.59 15.64
C PRO A 128 -11.17 -4.98 14.92
N SER A 129 -11.13 -5.01 13.58
CA SER A 129 -12.29 -5.34 12.72
C SER A 129 -12.11 -6.61 11.87
N ARG A 130 -10.93 -7.24 11.91
CA ARG A 130 -10.53 -8.34 11.01
C ARG A 130 -10.37 -9.70 11.69
N LEU A 131 -10.82 -9.84 12.94
CA LEU A 131 -10.77 -11.12 13.65
C LEU A 131 -11.72 -12.12 12.98
N PRO A 132 -11.21 -13.25 12.44
CA PRO A 132 -12.08 -14.30 11.93
C PRO A 132 -12.82 -14.98 13.09
N THR A 133 -14.13 -15.14 12.93
CA THR A 133 -15.02 -15.85 13.85
C THR A 133 -15.91 -16.80 13.06
N GLN A 134 -16.53 -17.76 13.75
CA GLN A 134 -17.51 -18.66 13.13
C GLN A 134 -18.65 -17.90 12.45
N SER A 135 -19.00 -16.70 12.93
CA SER A 135 -20.10 -15.89 12.40
C SER A 135 -19.73 -15.04 11.20
N ASN A 136 -18.44 -14.80 10.92
CA ASN A 136 -18.02 -13.90 9.82
C ASN A 136 -17.12 -14.55 8.77
N VAL A 137 -16.56 -15.74 9.02
CA VAL A 137 -15.59 -16.39 8.13
C VAL A 137 -16.14 -16.59 6.70
N ASP A 138 -17.42 -16.89 6.56
CA ASP A 138 -18.07 -17.04 5.26
C ASP A 138 -18.20 -15.70 4.51
N SER A 139 -18.45 -14.60 5.23
CA SER A 139 -18.45 -13.25 4.66
C SER A 139 -17.04 -12.87 4.18
N ILE A 140 -16.01 -13.15 4.99
CA ILE A 140 -14.59 -12.92 4.63
C ILE A 140 -14.23 -13.67 3.33
N ASN A 141 -14.57 -14.96 3.26
CA ASN A 141 -14.30 -15.78 2.08
C ASN A 141 -15.07 -15.28 0.85
N SER A 142 -16.34 -14.91 1.03
CA SER A 142 -17.20 -14.44 -0.06
C SER A 142 -16.70 -13.12 -0.65
N ARG A 143 -16.35 -12.15 0.19
CA ARG A 143 -15.82 -10.85 -0.30
C ARG A 143 -14.43 -11.01 -0.93
N GLY A 144 -13.59 -11.91 -0.41
CA GLY A 144 -12.30 -12.23 -1.01
C GLY A 144 -12.45 -12.82 -2.42
N ARG A 145 -13.36 -13.80 -2.57
CA ARG A 145 -13.72 -14.37 -3.87
C ARG A 145 -14.30 -13.33 -4.82
N ALA A 146 -15.18 -12.46 -4.35
CA ALA A 146 -15.77 -11.39 -5.16
C ALA A 146 -14.70 -10.41 -5.66
N LEU A 147 -13.77 -9.99 -4.78
CA LEU A 147 -12.67 -9.09 -5.14
C LEU A 147 -11.71 -9.74 -6.15
N TRP A 148 -11.33 -11.00 -5.93
CA TRP A 148 -10.51 -11.79 -6.85
C TRP A 148 -11.15 -11.85 -8.24
N ASN A 149 -12.45 -12.16 -8.31
CA ASN A 149 -13.18 -12.24 -9.58
C ASN A 149 -13.27 -10.87 -10.27
N SER A 150 -13.53 -9.79 -9.54
CA SER A 150 -13.52 -8.43 -10.10
C SER A 150 -12.16 -8.12 -10.74
N ILE A 151 -11.06 -8.38 -10.05
CA ILE A 151 -9.71 -8.03 -10.53
C ILE A 151 -9.27 -8.94 -11.70
N TYR A 152 -9.55 -10.23 -11.63
CA TYR A 152 -8.95 -11.20 -12.56
C TYR A 152 -9.86 -11.69 -13.68
N ARG A 153 -11.15 -11.28 -13.75
CA ARG A 153 -12.04 -11.67 -14.85
C ARG A 153 -11.45 -11.33 -16.24
N PRO A 154 -11.72 -12.15 -17.27
CA PRO A 154 -12.38 -13.47 -17.21
C PRO A 154 -11.41 -14.61 -16.80
N LEU A 155 -10.16 -14.30 -16.46
CA LEU A 155 -9.09 -15.27 -16.24
C LEU A 155 -8.97 -15.75 -14.78
N ALA A 156 -9.87 -15.35 -13.89
CA ALA A 156 -9.79 -15.64 -12.46
C ALA A 156 -9.60 -17.13 -12.16
N ALA A 157 -10.42 -18.01 -12.74
CA ALA A 157 -10.31 -19.46 -12.56
C ALA A 157 -9.04 -20.04 -13.20
N LYS A 158 -8.62 -19.51 -14.35
CA LYS A 158 -7.38 -19.94 -15.01
C LYS A 158 -6.15 -19.58 -14.19
N LEU A 159 -6.11 -18.39 -13.59
CA LEU A 159 -5.05 -17.97 -12.70
C LEU A 159 -5.03 -18.82 -11.43
N GLU A 160 -6.19 -19.08 -10.84
CA GLU A 160 -6.34 -19.95 -9.66
C GLU A 160 -5.80 -21.36 -9.93
N ASN A 161 -6.19 -22.00 -11.04
CA ASN A 161 -5.67 -23.31 -11.42
C ASN A 161 -4.15 -23.28 -11.61
N LYS A 162 -3.61 -22.26 -12.28
CA LYS A 162 -2.16 -22.11 -12.46
C LYS A 162 -1.41 -21.96 -11.13
N LEU A 163 -2.01 -21.29 -10.14
CA LEU A 163 -1.43 -21.18 -8.80
C LEU A 163 -1.50 -22.53 -8.06
N ALA A 164 -2.62 -23.26 -8.19
CA ALA A 164 -2.79 -24.59 -7.61
C ALA A 164 -1.79 -25.61 -8.17
N ASP A 165 -1.45 -25.52 -9.46
CA ASP A 165 -0.43 -26.37 -10.10
C ASP A 165 0.95 -26.20 -9.44
N ALA A 166 1.28 -25.00 -8.94
CA ALA A 166 2.52 -24.74 -8.22
C ALA A 166 2.42 -25.24 -6.76
N HIS A 167 1.28 -25.00 -6.10
CA HIS A 167 0.97 -25.54 -4.78
C HIS A 167 -0.54 -25.44 -4.51
N PRO A 168 -1.23 -26.51 -4.07
CA PRO A 168 -2.69 -26.51 -3.91
C PRO A 168 -3.20 -25.46 -2.91
N ASP A 169 -2.46 -25.21 -1.82
CA ASP A 169 -2.86 -24.21 -0.82
C ASP A 169 -2.58 -22.76 -1.23
N LEU A 170 -1.80 -22.52 -2.29
CA LEU A 170 -1.41 -21.16 -2.69
C LEU A 170 -2.62 -20.29 -3.04
N PRO A 171 -3.51 -20.68 -3.98
CA PRO A 171 -4.71 -19.88 -4.25
C PRO A 171 -5.66 -19.83 -3.05
N VAL A 172 -5.74 -20.87 -2.24
CA VAL A 172 -6.58 -20.91 -1.03
C VAL A 172 -6.15 -19.80 -0.07
N PHE A 173 -4.85 -19.71 0.23
CA PHE A 173 -4.32 -18.70 1.13
C PHE A 173 -4.46 -17.28 0.54
N ILE A 174 -4.11 -17.09 -0.73
CA ILE A 174 -4.22 -15.79 -1.40
C ILE A 174 -5.68 -15.30 -1.35
N ILE A 175 -6.65 -16.11 -1.77
CA ILE A 175 -8.04 -15.66 -1.90
C ILE A 175 -8.68 -15.42 -0.52
N SER A 176 -8.52 -16.35 0.42
CA SER A 176 -9.16 -16.25 1.74
C SER A 176 -8.47 -15.22 2.66
N SER A 177 -7.15 -15.24 2.71
CA SER A 177 -6.37 -14.48 3.68
C SER A 177 -5.94 -13.12 3.12
N GLU A 178 -5.39 -13.07 1.91
CA GLU A 178 -4.97 -11.78 1.34
C GLU A 178 -6.18 -11.01 0.82
N TYR A 179 -6.94 -11.56 -0.12
CA TYR A 179 -8.08 -10.85 -0.72
C TYR A 179 -9.26 -10.72 0.27
N GLY A 180 -9.56 -11.77 1.04
CA GLY A 180 -10.67 -11.78 1.99
C GLY A 180 -10.40 -11.07 3.31
N ALA A 181 -9.32 -11.42 4.01
CA ALA A 181 -9.06 -10.88 5.34
C ALA A 181 -8.32 -9.52 5.31
N LEU A 182 -7.44 -9.29 4.33
CA LEU A 182 -6.57 -8.11 4.28
C LEU A 182 -7.05 -7.01 3.30
N PHE A 183 -7.16 -7.34 2.01
CA PHE A 183 -7.34 -6.34 0.94
C PHE A 183 -8.77 -5.85 0.79
N SER A 184 -9.77 -6.70 1.01
CA SER A 184 -11.16 -6.24 1.11
C SER A 184 -11.37 -5.49 2.42
N ASP A 185 -12.20 -4.44 2.34
CA ASP A 185 -12.56 -3.68 3.53
C ASP A 185 -13.50 -4.53 4.42
N PRO A 186 -13.26 -4.58 5.74
CA PRO A 186 -14.11 -5.31 6.67
C PRO A 186 -15.38 -4.51 6.94
N GLU A 187 -16.45 -5.20 7.33
CA GLU A 187 -17.62 -4.53 7.89
C GLU A 187 -17.23 -3.83 9.21
N ARG A 188 -17.27 -2.50 9.23
CA ARG A 188 -16.93 -1.67 10.41
C ARG A 188 -17.65 -0.33 10.39
N SER A 189 -17.69 0.31 11.55
CA SER A 189 -18.21 1.67 11.73
C SER A 189 -17.13 2.72 12.04
N THR A 190 -15.88 2.30 12.24
CA THR A 190 -14.75 3.17 12.61
C THR A 190 -13.46 2.72 11.94
N GLY A 191 -12.61 3.66 11.56
CA GLY A 191 -11.37 3.43 10.79
C GLY A 191 -11.57 3.73 9.31
N ALA A 192 -10.48 3.81 8.55
CA ALA A 192 -10.54 4.17 7.14
C ALA A 192 -10.69 2.95 6.24
N ASP A 193 -11.70 2.92 5.37
CA ASP A 193 -11.77 2.04 4.21
C ASP A 193 -11.04 2.70 3.04
N ILE A 194 -10.34 1.89 2.23
CA ILE A 194 -9.64 2.42 1.04
C ILE A 194 -10.18 1.83 -0.26
N GLY A 195 -11.28 1.09 -0.24
CA GLY A 195 -12.01 0.71 -1.44
C GLY A 195 -11.22 -0.06 -2.50
N ARG A 196 -11.71 0.01 -3.73
CA ARG A 196 -11.30 -0.83 -4.86
C ARG A 196 -10.20 -0.21 -5.73
N VAL A 197 -10.28 1.09 -5.97
CA VAL A 197 -9.29 1.87 -6.74
C VAL A 197 -8.06 2.08 -5.89
N THR A 198 -8.20 2.60 -4.67
CA THR A 198 -7.05 2.92 -3.83
C THR A 198 -6.32 1.66 -3.35
N THR A 199 -7.01 0.54 -3.12
CA THR A 199 -6.33 -0.77 -2.90
C THR A 199 -5.51 -1.21 -4.12
N SER A 200 -5.97 -0.94 -5.35
CA SER A 200 -5.19 -1.28 -6.56
C SER A 200 -3.94 -0.41 -6.69
N LEU A 201 -4.05 0.89 -6.38
CA LEU A 201 -2.90 1.79 -6.32
C LEU A 201 -1.89 1.37 -5.25
N CYS A 202 -2.36 0.95 -4.06
CA CYS A 202 -1.52 0.36 -3.02
C CYS A 202 -0.71 -0.83 -3.56
N ALA A 203 -1.38 -1.78 -4.22
CA ALA A 203 -0.74 -2.96 -4.78
C ALA A 203 0.30 -2.61 -5.87
N ILE A 204 -0.08 -1.77 -6.84
CA ILE A 204 0.83 -1.32 -7.91
C ILE A 204 2.07 -0.66 -7.31
N SER A 205 1.86 0.23 -6.33
CA SER A 205 2.93 0.98 -5.68
C SER A 205 3.90 0.07 -4.92
N CYS A 206 3.39 -0.83 -4.09
CA CYS A 206 4.21 -1.79 -3.38
C CYS A 206 5.01 -2.68 -4.35
N LEU A 207 4.36 -3.28 -5.34
CA LEU A 207 4.99 -4.23 -6.25
C LEU A 207 6.00 -3.56 -7.18
N ARG A 208 5.71 -2.34 -7.65
CA ARG A 208 6.65 -1.54 -8.45
C ARG A 208 7.86 -1.12 -7.62
N ALA A 209 7.65 -0.63 -6.40
CA ALA A 209 8.74 -0.25 -5.49
C ALA A 209 9.58 -1.45 -5.03
N GLN A 210 8.96 -2.62 -4.89
CA GLN A 210 9.63 -3.88 -4.52
C GLN A 210 10.61 -4.35 -5.59
N GLN A 211 10.28 -4.14 -6.88
CA GLN A 211 10.99 -4.66 -8.05
C GLN A 211 10.99 -6.20 -8.15
N GLY A 212 11.37 -6.76 -9.30
CA GLY A 212 11.47 -8.22 -9.52
C GLY A 212 10.15 -8.99 -9.69
N VAL A 213 9.00 -8.30 -9.64
CA VAL A 213 7.64 -8.89 -9.69
C VAL A 213 6.80 -8.29 -10.83
N GLY A 214 7.42 -8.10 -12.00
CA GLY A 214 6.78 -7.48 -13.18
C GLY A 214 5.43 -8.09 -13.59
N PRO A 215 5.26 -9.43 -13.62
CA PRO A 215 3.97 -10.05 -13.91
C PRO A 215 2.86 -9.66 -12.93
N GLN A 216 3.18 -9.47 -11.65
CA GLN A 216 2.24 -9.03 -10.62
C GLN A 216 1.89 -7.56 -10.82
N VAL A 217 2.86 -6.68 -11.10
CA VAL A 217 2.59 -5.26 -11.44
C VAL A 217 1.63 -5.17 -12.62
N LEU A 218 1.92 -5.90 -13.71
CA LEU A 218 1.06 -5.96 -14.90
C LEU A 218 -0.38 -6.38 -14.54
N SER A 219 -0.50 -7.42 -13.71
CA SER A 219 -1.80 -7.95 -13.29
C SER A 219 -2.61 -6.93 -12.48
N HIS A 220 -1.97 -6.18 -11.58
CA HIS A 220 -2.64 -5.16 -10.78
C HIS A 220 -2.96 -3.89 -11.57
N VAL A 221 -2.17 -3.52 -12.59
CA VAL A 221 -2.53 -2.46 -13.55
C VAL A 221 -3.80 -2.84 -14.31
N PHE A 222 -3.89 -4.07 -14.85
CA PHE A 222 -5.16 -4.54 -15.44
C PHE A 222 -6.30 -4.58 -14.42
N GLY A 223 -6.02 -4.95 -13.17
CA GLY A 223 -6.97 -4.93 -12.07
C GLY A 223 -7.55 -3.54 -11.80
N LEU A 224 -6.71 -2.51 -11.79
CA LEU A 224 -7.11 -1.12 -11.66
C LEU A 224 -8.04 -0.72 -12.82
N ARG A 225 -7.66 -1.02 -14.06
CA ARG A 225 -8.46 -0.67 -15.24
C ARG A 225 -9.85 -1.30 -15.23
N LYS A 226 -9.94 -2.56 -14.81
CA LYS A 226 -11.22 -3.27 -14.72
C LYS A 226 -12.19 -2.70 -13.69
N ALA A 227 -11.72 -1.88 -12.74
CA ALA A 227 -12.59 -1.19 -11.81
C ALA A 227 -13.51 -0.20 -12.52
N TRP A 228 -13.03 0.37 -13.64
CA TRP A 228 -13.84 1.19 -14.54
C TRP A 228 -14.91 0.36 -15.25
N ASP A 229 -14.49 -0.76 -15.86
CA ASP A 229 -15.35 -1.60 -16.69
C ASP A 229 -16.53 -2.24 -15.92
N ASP A 230 -16.34 -2.60 -14.65
CA ASP A 230 -17.43 -3.14 -13.80
C ASP A 230 -18.13 -2.07 -12.97
N GLY A 231 -17.71 -0.81 -13.06
CA GLY A 231 -18.26 0.29 -12.27
C GLY A 231 -17.97 0.21 -10.77
N SER A 232 -17.13 -0.72 -10.31
CA SER A 232 -16.81 -0.87 -8.88
C SER A 232 -16.13 0.37 -8.28
N TRP A 233 -15.49 1.19 -9.11
CA TRP A 233 -14.93 2.48 -8.70
C TRP A 233 -15.97 3.43 -8.08
N LYS A 234 -17.25 3.31 -8.46
CA LYS A 234 -18.34 4.18 -7.95
C LYS A 234 -18.64 3.98 -6.47
N SER A 235 -18.20 2.86 -5.89
CA SER A 235 -18.30 2.60 -4.45
C SER A 235 -17.27 3.39 -3.62
N GLU A 236 -16.34 4.09 -4.29
CA GLU A 236 -15.24 4.82 -3.67
C GLU A 236 -15.15 6.24 -4.25
N PRO A 237 -16.17 7.10 -4.02
CA PRO A 237 -16.22 8.44 -4.61
C PRO A 237 -15.08 9.35 -4.13
N GLU A 238 -14.48 9.06 -2.98
CA GLU A 238 -13.34 9.83 -2.48
C GLU A 238 -12.04 9.60 -3.27
N ALA A 239 -11.95 8.51 -4.05
CA ALA A 239 -10.77 8.24 -4.88
C ALA A 239 -10.57 9.31 -5.97
N GLY A 240 -11.65 9.96 -6.42
CA GLY A 240 -11.61 10.99 -7.46
C GLY A 240 -12.95 11.16 -8.17
N GLU A 241 -13.05 12.26 -8.92
CA GLU A 241 -14.19 12.48 -9.81
C GLU A 241 -14.21 11.47 -10.96
N GLU A 242 -15.35 11.31 -11.63
CA GLU A 242 -15.49 10.37 -12.75
C GLU A 242 -14.40 10.58 -13.82
N GLU A 243 -14.13 11.83 -14.19
CA GLU A 243 -13.10 12.16 -15.18
C GLU A 243 -11.69 11.80 -14.69
N GLY A 244 -11.42 11.98 -13.39
CA GLY A 244 -10.13 11.64 -12.80
C GLY A 244 -9.92 10.14 -12.73
N ILE A 245 -10.93 9.37 -12.31
CA ILE A 245 -10.86 7.91 -12.33
C ILE A 245 -10.72 7.39 -13.77
N LYS A 246 -11.46 7.96 -14.73
CA LYS A 246 -11.35 7.61 -16.15
C LYS A 246 -9.95 7.86 -16.70
N TRP A 247 -9.33 8.96 -16.32
CA TRP A 247 -7.93 9.26 -16.65
C TRP A 247 -6.98 8.27 -15.99
N LEU A 248 -7.15 7.99 -14.70
CA LEU A 248 -6.26 7.08 -13.96
C LEU A 248 -6.21 5.67 -14.57
N VAL A 249 -7.34 5.17 -15.09
CA VAL A 249 -7.41 3.86 -15.75
C VAL A 249 -7.00 3.87 -17.23
N SER A 250 -6.62 5.03 -17.78
CA SER A 250 -6.05 5.14 -19.12
C SER A 250 -4.57 4.70 -19.12
N ASP A 251 -3.97 4.62 -20.31
CA ASP A 251 -2.54 4.35 -20.42
C ASP A 251 -1.73 5.48 -19.77
N GLU A 252 -2.11 6.73 -20.00
CA GLU A 252 -1.47 7.91 -19.42
C GLU A 252 -1.54 7.92 -17.88
N GLY A 253 -2.71 7.63 -17.30
CA GLY A 253 -2.86 7.56 -15.84
C GLY A 253 -2.08 6.40 -15.21
N CYS A 254 -2.03 5.25 -15.89
CA CYS A 254 -1.23 4.10 -15.43
C CYS A 254 0.28 4.39 -15.55
N ILE A 255 0.73 5.07 -16.60
CA ILE A 255 2.11 5.54 -16.74
C ILE A 255 2.44 6.50 -15.61
N TRP A 256 1.60 7.49 -15.36
CA TRP A 256 1.76 8.44 -14.26
C TRP A 256 1.93 7.72 -12.91
N ALA A 257 1.07 6.76 -12.60
CA ALA A 257 1.16 6.02 -11.34
C ALA A 257 2.50 5.29 -11.19
N LEU A 258 3.00 4.64 -12.25
CA LEU A 258 4.28 3.94 -12.24
C LEU A 258 5.46 4.91 -12.11
N GLU A 259 5.44 6.03 -12.83
CA GLU A 259 6.47 7.06 -12.79
C GLU A 259 6.55 7.74 -11.41
N LYS A 260 5.41 8.06 -10.78
CA LYS A 260 5.40 8.63 -9.43
C LYS A 260 5.97 7.66 -8.39
N VAL A 261 5.71 6.36 -8.53
CA VAL A 261 6.34 5.35 -7.67
C VAL A 261 7.87 5.36 -7.87
N ASP A 262 8.34 5.40 -9.12
CA ASP A 262 9.77 5.46 -9.42
C ASP A 262 10.43 6.74 -8.87
N GLU A 263 9.79 7.91 -8.99
CA GLU A 263 10.27 9.18 -8.43
C GLU A 263 10.49 9.09 -6.90
N VAL A 264 9.55 8.47 -6.18
CA VAL A 264 9.69 8.28 -4.72
C VAL A 264 10.78 7.25 -4.40
N VAL A 265 10.86 6.15 -5.17
CA VAL A 265 11.92 5.14 -5.00
C VAL A 265 13.30 5.74 -5.25
N GLU A 266 13.48 6.55 -6.29
CA GLU A 266 14.73 7.22 -6.61
C GLU A 266 15.13 8.20 -5.49
N ALA A 267 14.18 9.01 -5.00
CA ALA A 267 14.46 9.95 -3.94
C ALA A 267 14.91 9.25 -2.64
N LEU A 268 14.24 8.17 -2.24
CA LEU A 268 14.53 7.44 -1.01
C LEU A 268 15.76 6.54 -1.15
N GLY A 269 15.88 5.82 -2.26
CA GLY A 269 16.92 4.82 -2.50
C GLY A 269 18.24 5.38 -3.05
N GLY A 270 18.19 6.56 -3.68
CA GLY A 270 19.30 7.15 -4.41
C GLY A 270 19.93 6.14 -5.39
N ALA A 271 21.26 6.13 -5.46
CA ALA A 271 22.01 5.22 -6.32
C ALA A 271 21.82 3.71 -5.98
N SER A 272 21.24 3.38 -4.83
CA SER A 272 20.98 1.98 -4.44
C SER A 272 19.64 1.45 -4.97
N GLY A 273 18.76 2.32 -5.50
CA GLY A 273 17.42 1.96 -5.92
C GLY A 273 16.58 1.39 -4.77
N SER A 274 15.71 0.42 -5.08
CA SER A 274 14.82 -0.19 -4.08
C SER A 274 15.58 -0.76 -2.88
N THR A 275 15.04 -0.54 -1.67
CA THR A 275 15.60 -1.12 -0.44
C THR A 275 15.09 -2.53 -0.20
N PHE A 276 14.19 -3.02 -1.04
CA PHE A 276 13.65 -4.37 -0.99
C PHE A 276 14.52 -5.34 -1.80
N ALA A 277 14.68 -5.07 -3.10
CA ALA A 277 15.55 -5.81 -4.00
C ALA A 277 16.54 -4.84 -4.66
N PRO A 278 17.61 -4.42 -3.95
CA PRO A 278 18.58 -3.49 -4.51
C PRO A 278 19.29 -4.14 -5.70
N VAL A 279 18.98 -3.66 -6.90
CA VAL A 279 19.65 -4.11 -8.11
C VAL A 279 21.07 -3.54 -8.09
N LYS A 280 22.09 -4.39 -8.04
CA LYS A 280 23.37 -4.02 -8.67
C LYS A 280 23.09 -4.00 -10.16
N ALA A 281 22.74 -2.84 -10.72
CA ALA A 281 22.63 -2.73 -12.16
C ALA A 281 24.02 -3.05 -12.72
N LYS A 282 24.16 -4.21 -13.36
CA LYS A 282 25.18 -4.38 -14.39
C LYS A 282 24.64 -3.62 -15.58
N LEU A 283 25.06 -2.36 -15.72
CA LEU A 283 25.17 -1.73 -17.03
C LEU A 283 26.17 -2.55 -17.86
#